data_AF-A0A940VKP4-F1
#
_entry.id   AF-A0A940VKP4-F1
#
_cell.length_a   1.000
_cell.length_b   1.000
_cell.length_c   1.000
_cell.angle_alpha   90.00
_cell.angle_beta   90.00
_cell.angle_gamma   90.00
#
_symmetry.space_group_name_H-M   'P 1'
#
loop_
_entity.id
_entity.type
_entity.pdbx_description
1 polymer ?
#
loop_
_entity_poly.entity_id
_entity_poly.type
_entity_poly.pdbx_seq_one_letter_code
_entity_poly.pdbx_strand_id
1 'polypeptide(L)'
;MTDADGRHSNRGTDVKRSLPWYGWFAVLTLLVGEAGLFLGFAPVRVMFYCIAWWSYIFLADACVWRRRGSSLVRSRPWEFWFLAFWSVPIWNLFELFNFRLQNWFYVNVPTDSTLALFFNVASYATVLPGLFETYDVLRAYRVMEGARSKPWRVTPLLLSGCTAVGLAMLAAALIWPRFAFPLIWGFAVFLGDPVCYRAGRSRADSLLGQLERGDPRAALRLLLAGLICGGLWEFWNFWAYTKWLYTVPYLENLKWFEMPPLGFLGFPPFALECYVIVNLLNAVRQGRNWETWERAGPGAPRWLAIPAVVAALAFSGLVFAGIQAVTVQSVAPTLADMAGIPEERLERLTRAGVTTPPVLLARTATADGLQTLAHETSLSPAALIALREAARLVDLEGLGADHYNALRSLGITGIEDLARQDPPVLLPRWQAMALRRPPNLAQVTLWVRAARRATDSGQIREQASRVTSE
;
A
#
# COMPACT_ATOMS: atom_id res chain seq x y z
N MET A 1 -31.74 -48.84 -1.09
CA MET A 1 -31.74 -49.03 0.37
C MET A 1 -31.38 -47.69 0.98
N THR A 2 -32.36 -47.05 1.60
CA THR A 2 -32.31 -45.71 2.21
C THR A 2 -31.66 -45.80 3.59
N ASP A 3 -30.58 -45.05 3.80
CA ASP A 3 -30.03 -44.82 5.14
C ASP A 3 -30.73 -43.63 5.81
N ALA A 4 -31.15 -43.86 7.04
CA ALA A 4 -31.85 -42.93 7.91
C ALA A 4 -30.85 -41.97 8.58
N ASP A 5 -30.32 -41.04 7.81
CA ASP A 5 -29.84 -39.74 8.33
C ASP A 5 -29.63 -38.82 7.13
N GLY A 6 -30.51 -37.82 6.98
CA GLY A 6 -30.57 -36.89 5.85
C GLY A 6 -29.39 -35.91 5.75
N ARG A 7 -28.16 -36.39 5.91
CA ARG A 7 -26.95 -35.63 5.57
C ARG A 7 -26.63 -35.92 4.12
N HIS A 8 -26.92 -34.96 3.24
CA HIS A 8 -26.26 -34.89 1.95
C HIS A 8 -24.74 -34.82 2.18
N SER A 9 -24.07 -35.97 2.15
CA SER A 9 -22.63 -36.03 2.04
C SER A 9 -22.29 -35.57 0.62
N ASN A 10 -22.19 -34.25 0.45
CA ASN A 10 -21.65 -33.68 -0.77
C ASN A 10 -20.13 -33.89 -0.73
N ARG A 11 -19.69 -35.15 -0.88
CA ARG A 11 -18.34 -35.45 -1.35
C ARG A 11 -18.29 -34.93 -2.78
N GLY A 12 -18.12 -33.61 -2.90
CA GLY A 12 -18.07 -32.92 -4.17
C GLY A 12 -17.01 -33.59 -5.02
N THR A 13 -17.46 -34.27 -6.08
CA THR A 13 -16.60 -34.64 -7.19
C THR A 13 -15.82 -33.40 -7.57
N ASP A 14 -14.49 -33.48 -7.49
CA ASP A 14 -13.58 -32.39 -7.78
C ASP A 14 -13.58 -32.15 -9.30
N VAL A 15 -14.67 -31.56 -9.80
CA VAL A 15 -14.83 -31.23 -11.22
C VAL A 15 -13.69 -30.28 -11.53
N LYS A 16 -12.70 -30.76 -12.29
CA LYS A 16 -11.57 -29.94 -12.76
C LYS A 16 -12.12 -28.84 -13.68
N ARG A 17 -12.44 -27.69 -13.10
CA ARG A 17 -12.78 -26.49 -13.85
C ARG A 17 -11.50 -25.89 -14.41
N SER A 18 -11.57 -25.33 -15.62
CA SER A 18 -10.51 -24.49 -16.15
C SER A 18 -10.49 -23.13 -15.45
N LEU A 19 -9.34 -22.45 -15.50
CA LEU A 19 -9.25 -21.06 -15.06
C LEU A 19 -10.11 -20.21 -16.02
N PRO A 20 -10.97 -19.32 -15.52
CA PRO A 20 -11.79 -18.45 -16.36
C PRO A 20 -10.92 -17.43 -17.13
N TRP A 21 -11.46 -16.87 -18.22
CA TRP A 21 -10.73 -15.97 -19.11
C TRP A 21 -10.12 -14.76 -18.38
N TYR A 22 -10.83 -14.19 -17.40
CA TYR A 22 -10.35 -13.02 -16.65
C TYR A 22 -9.16 -13.37 -15.75
N GLY A 23 -8.99 -14.63 -15.35
CA GLY A 23 -7.81 -15.09 -14.62
C GLY A 23 -6.56 -15.08 -15.52
N TRP A 24 -6.69 -15.51 -16.78
CA TRP A 24 -5.60 -15.40 -17.76
C TRP A 24 -5.31 -13.96 -18.14
N PHE A 25 -6.34 -13.13 -18.29
CA PHE A 25 -6.18 -11.70 -18.53
C PHE A 25 -5.45 -11.01 -17.36
N ALA A 26 -5.76 -11.39 -16.12
CA ALA A 26 -5.07 -10.90 -14.93
C ALA A 26 -3.59 -11.32 -14.91
N VAL A 27 -3.27 -12.57 -15.25
CA VAL A 27 -1.87 -13.02 -15.39
C VAL A 27 -1.13 -12.19 -16.44
N LEU A 28 -1.72 -12.02 -17.63
CA LEU A 28 -1.12 -11.24 -18.70
C LEU A 28 -0.89 -9.79 -18.27
N THR A 29 -1.87 -9.18 -17.61
CA THR A 29 -1.81 -7.79 -17.14
C THR A 29 -0.72 -7.61 -16.09
N LEU A 30 -0.55 -8.57 -15.17
CA LEU A 30 0.53 -8.56 -14.19
C LEU A 30 1.90 -8.66 -14.87
N LEU A 31 2.07 -9.62 -15.78
CA LEU A 31 3.34 -9.84 -16.51
C LEU A 31 3.73 -8.62 -17.36
N VAL A 32 2.76 -8.03 -18.06
CA VAL A 32 2.97 -6.80 -18.84
C VAL A 32 3.29 -5.61 -17.91
N GLY A 33 2.64 -5.53 -16.74
CA GLY A 33 2.94 -4.54 -15.72
C GLY A 33 4.36 -4.64 -15.20
N GLU A 34 4.80 -5.84 -14.83
CA GLU A 34 6.16 -6.11 -14.36
C GLU A 34 7.19 -5.83 -15.47
N ALA A 35 6.95 -6.31 -16.70
CA ALA A 35 7.82 -6.01 -17.83
C ALA A 35 7.91 -4.50 -18.09
N GLY A 36 6.78 -3.79 -18.12
CA GLY A 36 6.73 -2.34 -18.33
C GLY A 36 7.42 -1.54 -17.21
N LEU A 37 7.37 -2.03 -15.97
CA LEU A 37 8.09 -1.46 -14.83
C LEU A 37 9.61 -1.51 -15.07
N PHE A 38 10.14 -2.70 -15.41
CA PHE A 38 11.58 -2.91 -15.62
C PHE A 38 12.10 -2.32 -16.93
N LEU A 39 11.24 -2.22 -17.96
CA LEU A 39 11.55 -1.54 -19.23
C LEU A 39 11.48 -0.01 -19.13
N GLY A 40 11.09 0.55 -17.99
CA GLY A 40 11.12 1.99 -17.78
C GLY A 40 9.90 2.74 -18.32
N PHE A 41 8.81 2.06 -18.70
CA PHE A 41 7.67 2.71 -19.34
C PHE A 41 6.86 3.55 -18.33
N ALA A 42 6.98 4.87 -18.42
CA ALA A 42 6.55 5.80 -17.38
C ALA A 42 5.08 5.64 -16.92
N PRO A 43 4.08 5.50 -17.81
CA PRO A 43 2.69 5.30 -17.36
C PRO A 43 2.51 4.02 -16.54
N VAL A 44 3.20 2.93 -16.90
CA VAL A 44 3.16 1.67 -16.15
C VAL A 44 3.86 1.83 -14.82
N ARG A 45 5.03 2.49 -14.76
CA ARG A 45 5.75 2.71 -13.49
C ARG A 45 4.92 3.48 -12.47
N VAL A 46 4.18 4.48 -12.91
CA VAL A 46 3.28 5.29 -12.08
C VAL A 46 2.08 4.46 -11.62
N MET A 47 1.45 3.72 -12.53
CA MET A 47 0.24 2.93 -12.22
C MET A 47 0.52 1.52 -11.72
N PHE A 48 1.79 1.16 -11.47
CA PHE A 48 2.21 -0.22 -11.23
C PHE A 48 1.48 -0.85 -10.04
N TYR A 49 1.31 -0.10 -8.95
CA TYR A 49 0.55 -0.57 -7.78
C TYR A 49 -0.84 -1.07 -8.17
N CYS A 50 -1.60 -0.25 -8.91
CA CYS A 50 -2.94 -0.59 -9.36
C CYS A 50 -2.92 -1.81 -10.29
N ILE A 51 -1.97 -1.83 -11.25
CA ILE A 51 -1.82 -2.94 -12.20
C ILE A 51 -1.59 -4.25 -11.44
N ALA A 52 -0.65 -4.26 -10.50
CA ALA A 52 -0.28 -5.45 -9.75
C ALA A 52 -1.43 -5.95 -8.87
N TRP A 53 -2.01 -5.08 -8.04
CA TRP A 53 -3.05 -5.47 -7.09
C TRP A 53 -4.36 -5.88 -7.75
N TRP A 54 -4.85 -5.14 -8.75
CA TRP A 54 -6.07 -5.55 -9.45
C TRP A 54 -5.87 -6.87 -10.19
N SER A 55 -4.70 -7.07 -10.82
CA SER A 55 -4.35 -8.36 -11.43
C SER A 55 -4.35 -9.48 -10.39
N TYR A 56 -3.73 -9.27 -9.23
CA TYR A 56 -3.74 -10.26 -8.16
C TYR A 56 -5.14 -10.60 -7.66
N ILE A 57 -5.98 -9.59 -7.39
CA ILE A 57 -7.36 -9.76 -6.91
C ILE A 57 -8.17 -10.62 -7.89
N PHE A 58 -8.14 -10.31 -9.19
CA PHE A 58 -8.87 -11.08 -10.19
C PHE A 58 -8.29 -12.48 -10.39
N LEU A 59 -6.97 -12.65 -10.26
CA LEU A 59 -6.32 -13.95 -10.31
C LEU A 59 -6.69 -14.83 -9.11
N ALA A 60 -6.71 -14.24 -7.90
CA ALA A 60 -7.12 -14.92 -6.68
C ALA A 60 -8.59 -15.38 -6.76
N ASP A 61 -9.50 -14.50 -7.19
CA ASP A 61 -10.90 -14.87 -7.44
C ASP A 61 -11.02 -16.00 -8.48
N ALA A 62 -10.27 -15.90 -9.59
CA ALA A 62 -10.26 -16.92 -10.63
C ALA A 62 -9.79 -18.29 -10.09
N CYS A 63 -8.82 -18.30 -9.16
CA CYS A 63 -8.36 -19.50 -8.48
C CYS A 63 -9.45 -20.08 -7.56
N VAL A 64 -10.18 -19.23 -6.83
CA VAL A 64 -11.33 -19.64 -6.02
C VAL A 64 -12.43 -20.24 -6.90
N TRP A 65 -12.78 -19.58 -8.01
CA TRP A 65 -13.74 -20.08 -8.99
C TRP A 65 -13.33 -21.45 -9.55
N ARG A 66 -12.07 -21.60 -9.94
CA ARG A 66 -11.53 -22.86 -10.47
C ARG A 66 -11.72 -24.00 -9.45
N ARG A 67 -11.52 -23.71 -8.16
CA ARG A 67 -11.58 -24.71 -7.10
C ARG A 67 -13.01 -25.02 -6.64
N ARG A 68 -13.87 -24.01 -6.50
CA ARG A 68 -15.21 -24.13 -5.89
C ARG A 68 -16.36 -24.12 -6.89
N GLY A 69 -16.15 -23.57 -8.08
CA GLY A 69 -17.20 -23.26 -9.05
C GLY A 69 -18.04 -22.04 -8.69
N SER A 70 -17.62 -21.28 -7.68
CA SER A 70 -18.27 -20.04 -7.24
C SER A 70 -17.21 -19.11 -6.63
N SER A 71 -17.32 -17.80 -6.89
CA SER A 71 -16.36 -16.78 -6.42
C SER A 71 -17.04 -15.41 -6.22
N LEU A 72 -16.38 -14.44 -5.57
CA LEU A 72 -16.99 -13.14 -5.28
C LEU A 72 -17.23 -12.33 -6.55
N VAL A 73 -16.23 -12.19 -7.43
CA VAL A 73 -16.34 -11.41 -8.67
C VAL A 73 -17.41 -11.99 -9.58
N ARG A 74 -17.49 -13.31 -9.73
CA ARG A 74 -18.39 -13.94 -10.70
C ARG A 74 -19.78 -14.23 -10.14
N SER A 75 -19.88 -14.71 -8.91
CA SER A 75 -21.15 -15.14 -8.34
C SER A 75 -21.81 -14.07 -7.49
N ARG A 76 -21.04 -13.14 -6.92
CA ARG A 76 -21.54 -12.10 -6.00
C ARG A 76 -20.89 -10.73 -6.30
N PRO A 77 -20.94 -10.23 -7.55
CA PRO A 77 -20.21 -9.03 -7.97
C PRO A 77 -20.56 -7.79 -7.12
N TRP A 78 -21.79 -7.70 -6.62
CA TRP A 78 -22.20 -6.59 -5.75
C TRP A 78 -21.58 -6.65 -4.35
N GLU A 79 -21.26 -7.84 -3.84
CA GLU A 79 -20.50 -7.96 -2.58
C GLU A 79 -19.03 -7.61 -2.82
N PHE A 80 -18.46 -7.98 -3.98
CA PHE A 80 -17.13 -7.55 -4.38
C PHE A 80 -17.02 -6.02 -4.47
N TRP A 81 -17.94 -5.37 -5.18
CA TRP A 81 -17.93 -3.90 -5.29
C TRP A 81 -18.28 -3.20 -3.98
N PHE A 82 -19.07 -3.83 -3.12
CA PHE A 82 -19.27 -3.36 -1.76
C PHE A 82 -17.95 -3.33 -0.98
N LEU A 83 -17.16 -4.41 -1.05
CA LEU A 83 -15.83 -4.47 -0.42
C LEU A 83 -14.90 -3.42 -1.01
N ALA A 84 -14.82 -3.31 -2.34
CA ALA A 84 -13.97 -2.33 -3.01
C ALA A 84 -14.35 -0.88 -2.63
N PHE A 85 -15.65 -0.56 -2.58
CA PHE A 85 -16.13 0.77 -2.18
C PHE A 85 -15.76 1.08 -0.73
N TRP A 86 -16.09 0.20 0.21
CA TRP A 86 -15.83 0.45 1.64
C TRP A 86 -14.34 0.34 2.01
N SER A 87 -13.52 -0.28 1.17
CA SER A 87 -12.06 -0.32 1.31
C SER A 87 -11.45 1.09 1.34
N VAL A 88 -11.99 2.01 0.54
CA VAL A 88 -11.50 3.40 0.48
C VAL A 88 -11.65 4.15 1.82
N PRO A 89 -12.87 4.36 2.37
CA PRO A 89 -13.03 5.07 3.64
C PRO A 89 -12.42 4.30 4.82
N ILE A 90 -12.36 2.97 4.78
CA ILE A 90 -11.68 2.19 5.82
C ILE A 90 -10.18 2.46 5.80
N TRP A 91 -9.53 2.47 4.65
CA TRP A 91 -8.12 2.86 4.57
C TRP A 91 -7.91 4.34 4.92
N ASN A 92 -8.83 5.22 4.52
CA ASN A 92 -8.79 6.63 4.92
C ASN A 92 -8.84 6.83 6.45
N LEU A 93 -9.44 5.91 7.21
CA LEU A 93 -9.36 5.95 8.68
C LEU A 93 -7.92 5.77 9.19
N PHE A 94 -7.15 4.87 8.59
CA PHE A 94 -5.74 4.66 8.95
C PHE A 94 -4.86 5.84 8.50
N GLU A 95 -5.19 6.47 7.36
CA GLU A 95 -4.55 7.73 6.95
C GLU A 95 -4.85 8.88 7.92
N LEU A 96 -6.08 8.98 8.43
CA LEU A 96 -6.43 9.95 9.46
C LEU A 96 -5.57 9.76 10.72
N PHE A 97 -5.35 8.51 11.15
CA PHE A 97 -4.42 8.23 12.25
C PHE A 97 -2.98 8.58 11.85
N ASN A 98 -2.58 8.31 10.62
CA ASN A 98 -1.24 8.61 10.13
C ASN A 98 -0.91 10.11 10.14
N PHE A 99 -1.88 11.02 10.02
CA PHE A 99 -1.63 12.45 10.22
C PHE A 99 -1.02 12.75 11.60
N ARG A 100 -1.38 11.96 12.62
CA ARG A 100 -0.85 12.06 13.98
C ARG A 100 0.40 11.19 14.19
N LEU A 101 0.41 9.97 13.63
CA LEU A 101 1.47 8.99 13.83
C LEU A 101 2.73 9.30 13.00
N GLN A 102 2.54 9.79 11.76
CA GLN A 102 3.59 10.04 10.77
C GLN A 102 4.48 8.82 10.50
N ASN A 103 3.86 7.64 10.43
CA ASN A 103 4.55 6.36 10.25
C ASN A 103 4.94 6.11 8.79
N TRP A 104 4.19 6.66 7.83
CA TRP A 104 4.51 6.58 6.41
C TRP A 104 4.19 7.89 5.69
N PHE A 105 4.81 8.07 4.52
CA PHE A 105 4.55 9.17 3.60
C PHE A 105 4.66 8.71 2.15
N TYR A 106 4.01 9.41 1.22
CA TYR A 106 3.99 9.08 -0.20
C TYR A 106 5.00 9.92 -0.99
N VAL A 107 5.64 9.29 -1.97
CA VAL A 107 6.57 9.93 -2.90
C VAL A 107 6.19 9.67 -4.35
N ASN A 108 6.62 10.56 -5.24
CA ASN A 108 6.41 10.50 -6.69
C ASN A 108 4.94 10.32 -7.09
N VAL A 109 4.02 10.98 -6.37
CA VAL A 109 2.58 10.94 -6.68
C VAL A 109 2.30 11.66 -8.00
N PRO A 110 1.35 11.21 -8.84
CA PRO A 110 1.01 11.89 -10.09
C PRO A 110 0.68 13.38 -9.88
N THR A 111 1.19 14.24 -10.76
CA THR A 111 1.01 15.70 -10.68
C THR A 111 -0.38 16.14 -11.13
N ASP A 112 -0.98 15.43 -12.09
CA ASP A 112 -2.36 15.68 -12.54
C ASP A 112 -3.35 15.27 -11.44
N SER A 113 -4.16 16.22 -10.98
CA SER A 113 -5.06 16.02 -9.85
C SER A 113 -6.15 14.99 -10.11
N THR A 114 -6.58 14.84 -11.36
CA THR A 114 -7.60 13.85 -11.75
C THR A 114 -7.02 12.45 -11.75
N LEU A 115 -5.85 12.26 -12.36
CA LEU A 115 -5.11 11.01 -12.37
C LEU A 115 -4.69 10.62 -10.95
N ALA A 116 -4.26 11.57 -10.12
CA ALA A 116 -3.91 11.30 -8.72
C ALA A 116 -5.13 10.85 -7.92
N LEU A 117 -6.30 11.49 -8.11
CA LEU A 117 -7.54 11.07 -7.47
C LEU A 117 -7.95 9.66 -7.92
N PHE A 118 -7.93 9.39 -9.22
CA PHE A 118 -8.24 8.06 -9.76
C PHE A 118 -7.28 7.01 -9.22
N PHE A 119 -5.97 7.28 -9.24
CA PHE A 119 -4.95 6.39 -8.70
C PHE A 119 -5.17 6.10 -7.22
N ASN A 120 -5.44 7.13 -6.41
CA ASN A 120 -5.67 6.98 -4.98
C ASN A 120 -6.92 6.15 -4.69
N VAL A 121 -8.05 6.45 -5.34
CA VAL A 121 -9.30 5.69 -5.17
C VAL A 121 -9.10 4.25 -5.63
N ALA A 122 -8.51 4.04 -6.81
CA ALA A 122 -8.24 2.72 -7.35
C ALA A 122 -7.26 1.92 -6.49
N SER A 123 -6.29 2.56 -5.86
CA SER A 123 -5.33 1.92 -4.95
C SER A 123 -6.00 1.54 -3.63
N TYR A 124 -6.71 2.47 -2.99
CA TYR A 124 -7.31 2.24 -1.68
C TYR A 124 -8.49 1.26 -1.76
N ALA A 125 -9.13 1.15 -2.93
CA ALA A 125 -10.17 0.15 -3.19
C ALA A 125 -9.65 -1.30 -3.20
N THR A 126 -8.33 -1.53 -3.24
CA THR A 126 -7.74 -2.88 -3.31
C THR A 126 -7.60 -3.58 -1.96
N VAL A 127 -7.61 -2.85 -0.85
CA VAL A 127 -7.24 -3.39 0.47
C VAL A 127 -8.16 -4.54 0.91
N LEU A 128 -9.48 -4.30 0.97
CA LEU A 128 -10.42 -5.35 1.38
C LEU A 128 -10.54 -6.48 0.34
N PRO A 129 -10.69 -6.21 -0.98
CA PRO A 129 -10.71 -7.28 -1.96
C PRO A 129 -9.43 -8.13 -1.94
N GLY A 130 -8.25 -7.53 -1.85
CA GLY A 130 -6.98 -8.24 -1.76
C GLY A 130 -6.92 -9.16 -0.55
N LEU A 131 -7.28 -8.67 0.63
CA LEU A 131 -7.32 -9.47 1.87
C LEU A 131 -8.34 -10.61 1.79
N PHE A 132 -9.57 -10.32 1.35
CA PHE A 132 -10.66 -11.31 1.40
C PHE A 132 -10.64 -12.32 0.26
N GLU A 133 -10.14 -11.96 -0.92
CA GLU A 133 -9.85 -12.95 -1.97
C GLU A 133 -8.71 -13.89 -1.53
N THR A 134 -7.67 -13.36 -0.88
CA THR A 134 -6.60 -14.19 -0.31
C THR A 134 -7.16 -15.14 0.75
N TYR A 135 -8.00 -14.63 1.66
CA TYR A 135 -8.72 -15.43 2.64
C TYR A 135 -9.58 -16.52 1.98
N ASP A 136 -10.30 -16.19 0.90
CA ASP A 136 -11.13 -17.15 0.18
C ASP A 136 -10.32 -18.20 -0.59
N VAL A 137 -9.14 -17.85 -1.12
CA VAL A 137 -8.15 -18.81 -1.65
C VAL A 137 -7.76 -19.79 -0.54
N LEU A 138 -7.36 -19.30 0.64
CA LEU A 138 -6.99 -20.17 1.77
C LEU A 138 -8.13 -21.10 2.16
N ARG A 139 -9.39 -20.60 2.19
CA ARG A 139 -10.56 -21.45 2.44
C ARG A 139 -10.79 -22.44 1.29
N ALA A 140 -10.60 -22.06 0.02
CA ALA A 140 -10.84 -22.91 -1.15
C ALA A 140 -9.89 -24.09 -1.21
N TYR A 141 -8.64 -23.87 -0.81
CA TYR A 141 -7.62 -24.91 -0.68
C TYR A 141 -7.62 -25.60 0.70
N ARG A 142 -8.64 -25.36 1.53
CA ARG A 142 -8.84 -26.03 2.83
C ARG A 142 -7.65 -25.87 3.78
N VAL A 143 -6.93 -24.75 3.68
CA VAL A 143 -5.84 -24.41 4.59
C VAL A 143 -6.42 -24.34 6.02
N MET A 144 -5.77 -25.00 6.97
CA MET A 144 -6.20 -25.06 8.37
C MET A 144 -7.61 -25.66 8.60
N GLU A 145 -8.13 -26.49 7.67
CA GLU A 145 -9.48 -27.07 7.80
C GLU A 145 -9.69 -27.92 9.07
N GLY A 146 -8.62 -28.57 9.54
CA GLY A 146 -8.60 -29.37 10.77
C GLY A 146 -8.43 -28.56 12.06
N ALA A 147 -8.20 -27.24 11.99
CA ALA A 147 -7.99 -26.44 13.19
C ALA A 147 -9.26 -26.38 14.03
N ARG A 148 -9.14 -26.69 15.33
CA ARG A 148 -10.20 -26.64 16.33
C ARG A 148 -9.62 -26.09 17.62
N SER A 149 -10.42 -25.34 18.36
CA SER A 149 -10.07 -24.86 19.70
C SER A 149 -11.09 -25.35 20.71
N LYS A 150 -10.73 -25.34 22.00
CA LYS A 150 -11.73 -25.53 23.05
C LYS A 150 -12.75 -24.38 22.95
N PRO A 151 -14.06 -24.65 23.02
CA PRO A 151 -15.09 -23.61 23.04
C PRO A 151 -14.80 -22.54 24.12
N TRP A 152 -14.74 -21.27 23.72
CA TRP A 152 -14.54 -20.17 24.66
C TRP A 152 -15.83 -19.85 25.41
N ARG A 153 -15.71 -19.46 26.68
CA ARG A 153 -16.83 -18.88 27.43
C ARG A 153 -16.79 -17.37 27.30
N VAL A 154 -17.65 -16.81 26.45
CA VAL A 154 -17.71 -15.36 26.25
C VAL A 154 -18.68 -14.75 27.26
N THR A 155 -18.13 -14.03 28.24
CA THR A 155 -18.90 -13.40 29.32
C THR A 155 -19.09 -11.90 29.08
N PRO A 156 -20.08 -11.25 29.70
CA PRO A 156 -20.22 -9.80 29.64
C PRO A 156 -18.96 -9.04 30.10
N LEU A 157 -18.26 -9.57 31.10
CA LEU A 157 -16.99 -9.03 31.58
C LEU A 157 -15.90 -9.09 30.51
N LEU A 158 -15.77 -10.21 29.79
CA LEU A 158 -14.83 -10.33 28.68
C LEU A 158 -15.13 -9.30 27.59
N LEU A 159 -16.40 -9.13 27.21
CA LEU A 159 -16.80 -8.16 26.19
C LEU A 159 -16.44 -6.73 26.61
N SER A 160 -16.75 -6.34 27.84
CA SER A 160 -16.40 -5.02 28.38
C SER A 160 -14.88 -4.84 28.52
N GLY A 161 -14.15 -5.89 28.90
CA GLY A 161 -12.69 -5.90 28.96
C GLY A 161 -12.06 -5.70 27.59
N CYS A 162 -12.54 -6.39 26.55
CA CYS A 162 -12.12 -6.18 25.16
C CYS A 162 -12.35 -4.73 24.75
N THR A 163 -13.54 -4.17 24.98
CA THR A 163 -13.81 -2.76 24.64
C THR A 163 -12.87 -1.81 25.37
N ALA A 164 -12.62 -2.01 26.67
CA ALA A 164 -11.68 -1.19 27.44
C ALA A 164 -10.25 -1.28 26.90
N VAL A 165 -9.78 -2.47 26.53
CA VAL A 165 -8.47 -2.69 25.89
C VAL A 165 -8.38 -1.98 24.55
N GLY A 166 -9.41 -2.10 23.69
CA GLY A 166 -9.43 -1.41 22.40
C GLY A 166 -9.40 0.12 22.55
N LEU A 167 -10.12 0.67 23.53
CA LEU A 167 -10.07 2.11 23.82
C LEU A 167 -8.69 2.53 24.33
N ALA A 168 -8.08 1.74 25.22
CA ALA A 168 -6.75 2.01 25.74
C ALA A 168 -5.68 1.94 24.63
N MET A 169 -5.78 0.96 23.72
CA MET A 169 -4.88 0.82 22.57
C MET A 169 -4.94 2.05 21.66
N LEU A 170 -6.16 2.47 21.27
CA LEU A 170 -6.35 3.64 20.42
C LEU A 170 -5.85 4.92 21.11
N ALA A 171 -6.22 5.13 22.39
CA ALA A 171 -5.79 6.28 23.15
C ALA A 171 -4.26 6.33 23.29
N ALA A 172 -3.63 5.21 23.64
CA ALA A 172 -2.18 5.12 23.76
C ALA A 172 -1.48 5.44 22.44
N ALA A 173 -1.96 4.89 21.31
CA ALA A 173 -1.40 5.17 19.99
C ALA A 173 -1.46 6.66 19.63
N LEU A 174 -2.53 7.37 20.01
CA LEU A 174 -2.70 8.80 19.70
C LEU A 174 -1.98 9.74 20.69
N ILE A 175 -1.88 9.36 21.96
CA ILE A 175 -1.19 10.12 23.01
C ILE A 175 0.33 9.97 22.87
N TRP A 176 0.83 8.74 22.69
CA TRP A 176 2.25 8.40 22.60
C TRP A 176 2.62 7.75 21.26
N PRO A 177 2.43 8.43 20.11
CA PRO A 177 2.60 7.81 18.80
C PRO A 177 4.02 7.35 18.50
N ARG A 178 5.04 7.92 19.17
CA ARG A 178 6.43 7.47 18.97
C ARG A 178 6.67 6.04 19.45
N PHE A 179 5.88 5.55 20.40
CA PHE A 179 6.08 4.25 21.04
C PHE A 179 4.88 3.31 20.87
N ALA A 180 3.67 3.84 21.01
CA ALA A 180 2.44 3.06 21.03
C ALA A 180 1.77 2.93 19.66
N PHE A 181 2.39 3.44 18.58
CA PHE A 181 1.84 3.28 17.23
C PHE A 181 1.52 1.84 16.82
N PRO A 182 2.23 0.78 17.27
CA PRO A 182 1.89 -0.59 16.85
C PRO A 182 0.48 -1.01 17.30
N LEU A 183 -0.05 -0.38 18.36
CA LEU A 183 -1.38 -0.68 18.89
C LEU A 183 -2.52 -0.25 17.95
N ILE A 184 -2.22 0.57 16.93
CA ILE A 184 -3.21 0.96 15.92
C ILE A 184 -3.60 -0.20 14.99
N TRP A 185 -2.82 -1.29 14.94
CA TRP A 185 -3.05 -2.42 14.04
C TRP A 185 -3.84 -3.57 14.67
N GLY A 186 -4.57 -3.30 15.76
CA GLY A 186 -5.42 -4.31 16.41
C GLY A 186 -6.54 -3.75 17.29
N PHE A 187 -6.57 -2.44 17.55
CA PHE A 187 -7.56 -1.81 18.42
C PHE A 187 -9.00 -2.05 17.92
N ALA A 188 -9.22 -2.06 16.60
CA ALA A 188 -10.54 -2.20 16.03
C ALA A 188 -11.11 -3.62 16.21
N VAL A 189 -10.25 -4.64 16.35
CA VAL A 189 -10.70 -5.99 16.75
C VAL A 189 -11.35 -5.93 18.14
N PHE A 190 -10.65 -5.34 19.09
CA PHE A 190 -11.09 -5.26 20.49
C PHE A 190 -12.30 -4.34 20.69
N LEU A 191 -12.43 -3.28 19.88
CA LEU A 191 -13.60 -2.40 19.90
C LEU A 191 -14.81 -3.00 19.17
N GLY A 192 -14.59 -3.50 17.95
CA GLY A 192 -15.67 -3.85 17.03
C GLY A 192 -16.21 -5.25 17.23
N ASP A 193 -15.36 -6.24 17.54
CA ASP A 193 -15.82 -7.63 17.61
C ASP A 193 -16.82 -7.88 18.76
N PRO A 194 -16.67 -7.26 19.97
CA PRO A 194 -17.71 -7.31 20.99
C PRO A 194 -19.06 -6.75 20.54
N VAL A 195 -19.06 -5.75 19.65
CA VAL A 195 -20.29 -5.17 19.08
C VAL A 195 -20.89 -6.15 18.06
N CYS A 196 -20.09 -6.72 17.17
CA CYS A 196 -20.52 -7.79 16.26
C CYS A 196 -21.10 -8.98 17.02
N TYR A 197 -20.48 -9.36 18.14
CA TYR A 197 -20.91 -10.45 18.99
C TYR A 197 -22.28 -10.20 19.64
N ARG A 198 -22.54 -8.96 20.08
CA ARG A 198 -23.83 -8.55 20.64
C ARG A 198 -24.91 -8.39 19.57
N ALA A 199 -24.53 -8.08 18.34
CA ALA A 199 -25.45 -7.96 17.22
C ALA A 199 -25.93 -9.35 16.77
N GLY A 200 -27.11 -9.79 17.25
CA GLY A 200 -27.57 -11.19 17.15
C GLY A 200 -27.43 -11.87 15.77
N ARG A 201 -27.65 -11.15 14.65
CA ARG A 201 -27.47 -11.69 13.28
C ARG A 201 -26.00 -11.86 12.87
N SER A 202 -25.11 -11.01 13.39
CA SER A 202 -23.66 -11.03 13.13
C SER A 202 -22.88 -11.79 14.21
N ARG A 203 -23.50 -12.18 15.33
CA ARG A 203 -22.85 -12.93 16.40
C ARG A 203 -22.14 -14.17 15.89
N ALA A 204 -22.80 -14.91 15.00
CA ALA A 204 -22.22 -16.12 14.42
C ALA A 204 -20.93 -15.84 13.63
N ASP A 205 -20.80 -14.66 13.04
CA ASP A 205 -19.69 -14.28 12.17
C ASP A 205 -18.60 -13.50 12.94
N SER A 206 -18.90 -12.97 14.13
CA SER A 206 -17.88 -12.36 15.01
C SER A 206 -16.78 -13.36 15.38
N LEU A 207 -15.55 -12.89 15.52
CA LEU A 207 -14.39 -13.71 15.89
C LEU A 207 -14.62 -14.39 17.24
N LEU A 208 -15.10 -13.65 18.25
CA LEU A 208 -15.48 -14.17 19.56
C LEU A 208 -16.59 -15.22 19.45
N GLY A 209 -17.57 -15.03 18.58
CA GLY A 209 -18.65 -16.01 18.37
C GLY A 209 -18.16 -17.28 17.69
N GLN A 210 -17.20 -17.19 16.78
CA GLN A 210 -16.56 -18.36 16.17
C GLN A 210 -15.70 -19.12 17.20
N LEU A 211 -14.94 -18.41 18.02
CA LEU A 211 -14.16 -18.99 19.12
C LEU A 211 -15.04 -19.60 20.22
N GLU A 212 -16.20 -19.00 20.53
CA GLU A 212 -17.22 -19.57 21.43
C GLU A 212 -17.67 -20.96 20.96
N ARG A 213 -17.70 -21.21 19.65
CA ARG A 213 -18.05 -22.51 19.05
C ARG A 213 -16.84 -23.44 18.86
N GLY A 214 -15.64 -23.04 19.29
CA GLY A 214 -14.41 -23.81 19.10
C GLY A 214 -13.88 -23.80 17.67
N ASP A 215 -14.23 -22.79 16.87
CA ASP A 215 -13.80 -22.63 15.48
C ASP A 215 -12.81 -21.46 15.32
N PRO A 216 -11.49 -21.71 15.36
CA PRO A 216 -10.48 -20.67 15.18
C PRO A 216 -10.16 -20.41 13.69
N ARG A 217 -10.80 -21.11 12.76
CA ARG A 217 -10.34 -21.18 11.36
C ARG A 217 -10.37 -19.83 10.67
N ALA A 218 -11.41 -19.01 10.87
CA ALA A 218 -11.46 -17.69 10.24
C ALA A 218 -10.32 -16.80 10.73
N ALA A 219 -10.13 -16.71 12.05
CA ALA A 219 -9.05 -15.91 12.65
C ALA A 219 -7.67 -16.34 12.13
N LEU A 220 -7.37 -17.64 12.14
CA LEU A 220 -6.06 -18.15 11.68
C LEU A 220 -5.82 -17.89 10.18
N ARG A 221 -6.85 -18.08 9.35
CA ARG A 221 -6.76 -17.81 7.91
C ARG A 221 -6.64 -16.32 7.61
N LEU A 222 -7.31 -15.45 8.37
CA LEU A 222 -7.19 -14.00 8.24
C LEU A 222 -5.80 -13.52 8.65
N LEU A 223 -5.24 -14.05 9.74
CA LEU A 223 -3.86 -13.76 10.14
C LEU A 223 -2.88 -14.14 9.02
N LEU A 224 -3.05 -15.33 8.42
CA LEU A 224 -2.22 -15.78 7.30
C LEU A 224 -2.46 -14.95 6.03
N ALA A 225 -3.71 -14.60 5.71
CA ALA A 225 -4.03 -13.74 4.58
C ALA A 225 -3.40 -12.34 4.75
N GLY A 226 -3.47 -11.78 5.95
CA GLY A 226 -2.78 -10.54 6.30
C GLY A 226 -1.28 -10.65 6.10
N LEU A 227 -0.63 -11.73 6.55
CA LEU A 227 0.80 -11.94 6.33
C LEU A 227 1.16 -12.04 4.83
N ILE A 228 0.38 -12.80 4.04
CA ILE A 228 0.58 -12.94 2.60
C ILE A 228 0.42 -11.59 1.90
N CYS A 229 -0.69 -10.88 2.16
CA CYS A 229 -0.94 -9.57 1.57
C CYS A 229 0.11 -8.55 2.00
N GLY A 230 0.55 -8.57 3.27
CA GLY A 230 1.68 -7.78 3.77
C GLY A 230 2.96 -8.00 2.97
N GLY A 231 3.32 -9.27 2.74
CA GLY A 231 4.44 -9.65 1.89
C GLY A 231 4.31 -9.10 0.46
N LEU A 232 3.13 -9.23 -0.15
CA LEU A 232 2.87 -8.75 -1.51
C LEU A 232 2.87 -7.21 -1.59
N TRP A 233 2.32 -6.52 -0.59
CA TRP A 233 2.35 -5.06 -0.48
C TRP A 233 3.79 -4.57 -0.49
N GLU A 234 4.63 -5.10 0.38
CA GLU A 234 6.03 -4.69 0.46
C GLU A 234 6.83 -5.07 -0.78
N PHE A 235 6.57 -6.25 -1.35
CA PHE A 235 7.23 -6.70 -2.57
C PHE A 235 6.95 -5.77 -3.75
N TRP A 236 5.69 -5.43 -4.03
CA TRP A 236 5.37 -4.54 -5.15
C TRP A 236 5.67 -3.06 -4.87
N ASN A 237 5.51 -2.61 -3.61
CA ASN A 237 5.83 -1.24 -3.22
C ASN A 237 7.33 -0.92 -3.38
N PHE A 238 8.20 -1.90 -3.10
CA PHE A 238 9.65 -1.73 -3.23
C PHE A 238 10.09 -1.30 -4.64
N TRP A 239 9.48 -1.88 -5.67
CA TRP A 239 9.82 -1.58 -7.06
C TRP A 239 9.02 -0.43 -7.66
N ALA A 240 7.90 -0.04 -7.04
CA ALA A 240 7.00 0.97 -7.56
C ALA A 240 7.67 2.36 -7.59
N TYR A 241 7.37 3.14 -8.64
CA TYR A 241 7.85 4.52 -8.73
C TYR A 241 7.08 5.42 -7.77
N THR A 242 5.74 5.37 -7.83
CA THR A 242 4.85 5.96 -6.84
C THR A 242 4.67 4.95 -5.70
N LYS A 243 5.25 5.25 -4.54
CA LYS A 243 5.32 4.32 -3.41
C LYS A 243 5.15 5.05 -2.07
N TRP A 244 4.87 4.29 -1.01
CA TRP A 244 4.99 4.79 0.36
C TRP A 244 6.34 4.40 0.96
N LEU A 245 6.88 5.29 1.79
CA LEU A 245 8.10 5.07 2.55
C LEU A 245 7.80 5.12 4.05
N TYR A 246 8.36 4.15 4.78
CA TYR A 246 8.20 4.06 6.23
C TYR A 246 9.23 4.87 7.01
N THR A 247 8.72 5.66 7.96
CA THR A 247 9.44 6.44 8.97
C THR A 247 9.12 5.92 10.38
N VAL A 248 9.17 4.60 10.53
CA VAL A 248 8.87 3.93 11.80
C VAL A 248 9.94 4.27 12.83
N PRO A 249 9.58 4.88 13.97
CA PRO A 249 10.54 5.24 15.01
C PRO A 249 11.37 4.03 15.48
N TYR A 250 12.68 4.23 15.67
CA TYR A 250 13.65 3.28 16.23
C TYR A 250 14.03 2.08 15.34
N LEU A 251 13.27 1.82 14.27
CA LEU A 251 13.49 0.70 13.36
C LEU A 251 13.93 1.15 11.96
N GLU A 252 14.45 2.37 11.83
CA GLU A 252 14.85 2.94 10.54
C GLU A 252 16.09 2.25 9.93
N ASN A 253 16.79 1.41 10.70
CA ASN A 253 18.07 0.79 10.35
C ASN A 253 17.95 -0.62 9.76
N LEU A 254 16.87 -1.35 10.08
CA LEU A 254 16.68 -2.73 9.66
C LEU A 254 15.41 -2.81 8.84
N LYS A 255 15.54 -2.93 7.51
CA LYS A 255 14.43 -3.03 6.58
C LYS A 255 14.56 -4.28 5.72
N TRP A 256 13.44 -4.98 5.53
CA TRP A 256 13.24 -5.92 4.44
C TRP A 256 12.28 -5.24 3.47
N PHE A 257 12.75 -4.97 2.24
CA PHE A 257 12.11 -4.00 1.36
C PHE A 257 12.06 -2.60 2.01
N GLU A 258 10.89 -1.97 2.07
CA GLU A 258 10.72 -0.65 2.67
C GLU A 258 10.39 -0.69 4.17
N MET A 259 9.93 -1.85 4.66
CA MET A 259 9.42 -2.04 6.01
C MET A 259 10.43 -2.77 6.92
N PRO A 260 10.47 -2.42 8.22
CA PRO A 260 11.18 -3.25 9.19
C PRO A 260 10.58 -4.66 9.32
N PRO A 261 11.39 -5.71 9.59
CA PRO A 261 10.86 -7.08 9.77
C PRO A 261 9.75 -7.17 10.81
N LEU A 262 9.86 -6.41 11.92
CA LEU A 262 8.82 -6.35 12.94
C LEU A 262 7.54 -5.66 12.45
N GLY A 263 7.64 -4.79 11.47
CA GLY A 263 6.50 -4.15 10.83
C GLY A 263 5.55 -5.16 10.18
N PHE A 264 6.09 -6.26 9.63
CA PHE A 264 5.25 -7.31 9.02
C PHE A 264 4.27 -7.95 10.01
N LEU A 265 4.54 -7.86 11.32
CA LEU A 265 3.63 -8.34 12.36
C LEU A 265 2.37 -7.49 12.50
N GLY A 266 2.33 -6.29 11.91
CA GLY A 266 1.13 -5.45 11.84
C GLY A 266 0.09 -5.93 10.84
N PHE A 267 0.48 -6.60 9.76
CA PHE A 267 -0.46 -7.03 8.71
C PHE A 267 -1.44 -8.14 9.14
N PRO A 268 -1.02 -9.17 9.90
CA PRO A 268 -1.95 -10.18 10.40
C PRO A 268 -3.11 -9.62 11.26
N PRO A 269 -2.86 -8.82 12.32
CA PRO A 269 -3.97 -8.26 13.10
C PRO A 269 -4.75 -7.19 12.33
N PHE A 270 -4.13 -6.45 11.40
CA PHE A 270 -4.86 -5.56 10.48
C PHE A 270 -5.91 -6.31 9.64
N ALA A 271 -5.61 -7.52 9.16
CA ALA A 271 -6.61 -8.34 8.45
C ALA A 271 -7.81 -8.72 9.33
N LEU A 272 -7.60 -8.93 10.63
CA LEU A 272 -8.68 -9.13 11.59
C LEU A 272 -9.48 -7.84 11.80
N GLU A 273 -8.84 -6.68 11.86
CA GLU A 273 -9.53 -5.38 11.95
C GLU A 273 -10.44 -5.16 10.74
N CYS A 274 -9.92 -5.37 9.51
CA CYS A 274 -10.71 -5.29 8.29
C CYS A 274 -11.93 -6.21 8.34
N TYR A 275 -11.74 -7.46 8.79
CA TYR A 275 -12.83 -8.43 8.94
C TYR A 275 -13.92 -7.95 9.91
N VAL A 276 -13.51 -7.46 11.08
CA VAL A 276 -14.42 -6.95 12.11
C VAL A 276 -15.18 -5.71 11.62
N ILE A 277 -14.49 -4.75 11.01
CA ILE A 277 -15.12 -3.53 10.49
C ILE A 277 -16.15 -3.88 9.40
N VAL A 278 -15.84 -4.81 8.51
CA VAL A 278 -16.79 -5.25 7.48
C VAL A 278 -17.98 -5.99 8.10
N ASN A 279 -17.77 -6.75 9.17
CA ASN A 279 -18.87 -7.39 9.89
C ASN A 279 -19.77 -6.39 10.64
N LEU A 280 -19.23 -5.26 11.10
CA LEU A 280 -20.04 -4.14 11.60
C LEU A 280 -20.91 -3.55 10.49
N LEU A 281 -20.37 -3.35 9.29
CA LEU A 281 -21.15 -2.91 8.14
C LEU A 281 -22.22 -3.94 7.76
N ASN A 282 -21.91 -5.24 7.80
CA ASN A 282 -22.88 -6.30 7.51
C ASN A 282 -24.00 -6.40 8.55
N ALA A 283 -23.75 -6.01 9.81
CA ALA A 283 -24.76 -6.04 10.87
C ALA A 283 -25.99 -5.20 10.53
N VAL A 284 -25.83 -4.13 9.75
CA VAL A 284 -26.93 -3.26 9.30
C VAL A 284 -27.50 -3.63 7.92
N ARG A 285 -26.93 -4.63 7.23
CA ARG A 285 -27.31 -5.03 5.87
C ARG A 285 -28.41 -6.10 5.80
N GLN A 286 -29.22 -6.21 6.84
CA GLN A 286 -30.42 -7.08 6.92
C GLN A 286 -30.22 -8.49 6.34
N GLY A 287 -29.10 -9.15 6.64
CA GLY A 287 -28.84 -10.52 6.17
C GLY A 287 -28.19 -10.62 4.79
N ARG A 288 -27.64 -9.53 4.22
CA ARG A 288 -26.53 -9.63 3.24
C ARG A 288 -25.20 -9.72 3.95
N ASN A 289 -24.30 -10.52 3.39
CA ASN A 289 -22.97 -10.73 3.91
C ASN A 289 -22.06 -11.23 2.78
N TRP A 290 -20.79 -10.83 2.73
CA TRP A 290 -19.86 -11.24 1.67
C TRP A 290 -19.36 -12.69 1.85
N GLU A 291 -19.12 -13.12 3.09
CA GLU A 291 -18.48 -14.40 3.43
C GLU A 291 -19.46 -15.60 3.35
N THR A 292 -20.71 -15.39 3.77
CA THR A 292 -21.76 -16.42 3.85
C THR A 292 -22.72 -16.30 2.67
N TRP A 293 -22.82 -17.37 1.89
CA TRP A 293 -23.52 -17.39 0.60
C TRP A 293 -25.03 -17.49 0.75
N GLU A 294 -25.50 -18.17 1.80
CA GLU A 294 -26.92 -18.35 2.12
C GLU A 294 -27.57 -17.03 2.58
N ARG A 295 -26.76 -16.05 3.00
CA ARG A 295 -27.21 -14.76 3.49
C ARG A 295 -27.31 -13.75 2.33
N ALA A 296 -28.46 -13.81 1.65
CA ALA A 296 -28.82 -12.97 0.50
C ALA A 296 -30.01 -12.04 0.81
N GLY A 297 -30.03 -11.44 2.00
CA GLY A 297 -31.11 -10.53 2.43
C GLY A 297 -31.28 -9.27 1.56
N PRO A 298 -32.26 -8.42 1.87
CA PRO A 298 -32.55 -7.21 1.08
C PRO A 298 -31.42 -6.17 1.10
N GLY A 299 -30.49 -6.24 2.05
CA GLY A 299 -29.42 -5.24 2.23
C GLY A 299 -29.82 -4.16 3.23
N ALA A 300 -28.98 -3.13 3.37
CA ALA A 300 -29.30 -2.01 4.25
C ALA A 300 -30.46 -1.18 3.65
N PRO A 301 -31.39 -0.68 4.48
CA PRO A 301 -32.48 0.14 3.97
C PRO A 301 -31.93 1.47 3.43
N ARG A 302 -32.57 2.03 2.40
CA ARG A 302 -32.07 3.23 1.69
C ARG A 302 -31.84 4.43 2.61
N TRP A 303 -32.70 4.63 3.61
CA TRP A 303 -32.58 5.73 4.56
C TRP A 303 -31.31 5.65 5.42
N LEU A 304 -30.72 4.46 5.59
CA LEU A 304 -29.45 4.26 6.28
C LEU A 304 -28.28 4.24 5.29
N ALA A 305 -28.45 3.54 4.16
CA ALA A 305 -27.40 3.35 3.18
C ALA A 305 -26.99 4.66 2.49
N ILE A 306 -27.94 5.52 2.11
CA ILE A 306 -27.66 6.77 1.40
C ILE A 306 -26.83 7.73 2.28
N PRO A 307 -27.25 8.07 3.52
CA PRO A 307 -26.44 8.92 4.39
C PRO A 307 -25.07 8.32 4.70
N ALA A 308 -24.98 6.99 4.90
CA ALA A 308 -23.71 6.33 5.15
C ALA A 308 -22.73 6.46 3.98
N VAL A 309 -23.22 6.29 2.74
CA VAL A 309 -22.43 6.49 1.51
C VAL A 309 -22.01 7.96 1.37
N VAL A 310 -22.93 8.90 1.57
CA VAL A 310 -22.62 10.34 1.51
C VAL A 310 -21.57 10.72 2.54
N ALA A 311 -21.71 10.25 3.79
CA ALA A 311 -20.75 10.49 4.86
C ALA A 311 -19.38 9.86 4.53
N ALA A 312 -19.34 8.64 3.99
CA ALA A 312 -18.10 7.98 3.59
C ALA A 312 -17.38 8.73 2.45
N LEU A 313 -18.12 9.23 1.46
CA LEU A 313 -17.56 10.04 0.36
C LEU A 313 -17.03 11.39 0.86
N ALA A 314 -17.80 12.09 1.71
CA ALA A 314 -17.37 13.35 2.31
C ALA A 314 -16.12 13.16 3.18
N PHE A 315 -16.11 12.12 4.02
CA PHE A 315 -14.95 11.74 4.82
C PHE A 315 -13.72 11.45 3.95
N SER A 316 -13.87 10.63 2.91
CA SER A 316 -12.77 10.29 2.00
C SER A 316 -12.23 11.53 1.28
N GLY A 317 -13.10 12.45 0.85
CA GLY A 317 -12.70 13.72 0.24
C GLY A 317 -11.87 14.60 1.17
N LEU A 318 -12.30 14.74 2.44
CA LEU A 318 -11.55 15.49 3.46
C LEU A 318 -10.20 14.85 3.75
N VAL A 319 -10.15 13.52 3.90
CA VAL A 319 -8.90 12.81 4.16
C VAL A 319 -7.96 12.89 2.95
N PHE A 320 -8.45 12.79 1.71
CA PHE A 320 -7.61 12.97 0.52
C PHE A 320 -6.99 14.37 0.46
N ALA A 321 -7.74 15.41 0.82
CA ALA A 321 -7.17 16.76 0.94
C ALA A 321 -6.06 16.80 2.02
N GLY A 322 -6.28 16.15 3.17
CA GLY A 322 -5.27 16.01 4.21
C GLY A 322 -4.02 15.23 3.76
N ILE A 323 -4.20 14.13 3.02
CA ILE A 323 -3.10 13.33 2.45
C ILE A 323 -2.24 14.19 1.54
N GLN A 324 -2.84 14.98 0.65
CA GLN A 324 -2.10 15.86 -0.28
C GLN A 324 -1.32 16.97 0.44
N ALA A 325 -1.83 17.43 1.58
CA ALA A 325 -1.20 18.47 2.38
C ALA A 325 -0.09 17.94 3.31
N VAL A 326 -0.25 16.74 3.86
CA VAL A 326 0.59 16.24 4.98
C VAL A 326 1.37 14.98 4.62
N THR A 327 0.73 14.00 3.99
CA THR A 327 1.32 12.67 3.76
C THR A 327 2.12 12.61 2.46
N VAL A 328 1.74 13.35 1.42
CA VAL A 328 2.51 13.42 0.16
C VAL A 328 3.70 14.37 0.34
N GLN A 329 4.92 13.85 0.16
CA GLN A 329 6.15 14.66 0.25
C GLN A 329 6.67 15.07 -1.13
N SER A 330 6.51 14.21 -2.14
CA SER A 330 6.90 14.54 -3.51
C SER A 330 5.86 14.09 -4.53
N VAL A 331 5.76 14.89 -5.59
CA VAL A 331 5.06 14.53 -6.83
C VAL A 331 6.07 14.11 -7.88
N ALA A 332 5.64 13.35 -8.89
CA ALA A 332 6.48 12.94 -9.99
C ALA A 332 7.08 14.18 -10.69
N PRO A 333 8.39 14.44 -10.58
CA PRO A 333 8.99 15.68 -11.04
C PRO A 333 9.24 15.67 -12.54
N THR A 334 9.12 16.85 -13.15
CA THR A 334 9.64 17.14 -14.49
C THR A 334 11.00 17.86 -14.37
N LEU A 335 11.75 17.93 -15.47
CA LEU A 335 12.97 18.74 -15.50
C LEU A 335 12.67 20.22 -15.32
N ALA A 336 11.50 20.70 -15.73
CA ALA A 336 11.10 22.10 -15.55
C ALA A 336 10.89 22.48 -14.08
N ASP A 337 10.59 21.50 -13.21
CA ASP A 337 10.44 21.72 -11.78
C ASP A 337 11.79 21.87 -11.05
N MET A 338 12.91 21.51 -11.71
CA MET A 338 14.24 21.53 -11.11
C MET A 338 14.91 22.90 -11.29
N ALA A 339 15.27 23.54 -10.17
CA ALA A 339 15.99 24.80 -10.18
C ALA A 339 17.42 24.65 -10.71
N GLY A 340 17.89 25.68 -11.42
CA GLY A 340 19.26 25.73 -11.95
C GLY A 340 19.44 25.15 -13.35
N ILE A 341 18.34 24.78 -14.03
CA ILE A 341 18.36 24.43 -15.46
C ILE A 341 17.89 25.66 -16.27
N PRO A 342 18.74 26.23 -17.13
CA PRO A 342 18.32 27.32 -18.02
C PRO A 342 17.20 26.86 -18.98
N GLU A 343 16.26 27.76 -19.27
CA GLU A 343 15.10 27.51 -20.14
C GLU A 343 15.50 26.98 -21.52
N GLU A 344 16.55 27.55 -22.11
CA GLU A 344 17.11 27.07 -23.40
C GLU A 344 17.50 25.57 -23.35
N ARG A 345 18.05 25.10 -22.22
CA ARG A 345 18.41 23.68 -22.07
C ARG A 345 17.17 22.80 -21.92
N LEU A 346 16.16 23.28 -21.19
CA LEU A 346 14.87 22.59 -21.04
C LEU A 346 14.17 22.41 -22.38
N GLU A 347 14.14 23.43 -23.22
CA GLU A 347 13.55 23.34 -24.56
C GLU A 347 14.26 22.30 -25.44
N ARG A 348 15.60 22.28 -25.41
CA ARG A 348 16.41 21.32 -26.18
C ARG A 348 16.15 19.88 -25.70
N LEU A 349 16.11 19.66 -24.38
CA LEU A 349 15.84 18.34 -23.80
C LEU A 349 14.39 17.88 -24.08
N THR A 350 13.43 18.79 -23.99
CA THR A 350 12.02 18.51 -24.27
C THR A 350 11.82 18.10 -25.73
N ARG A 351 12.49 18.77 -26.67
CA ARG A 351 12.50 18.39 -28.10
C ARG A 351 13.09 17.00 -28.35
N ALA A 352 14.05 16.57 -27.54
CA ALA A 352 14.60 15.22 -27.57
C ALA A 352 13.75 14.18 -26.80
N GLY A 353 12.57 14.57 -26.30
CA GLY A 353 11.68 13.70 -25.52
C GLY A 353 12.15 13.45 -24.08
N VAL A 354 13.13 14.21 -23.59
CA VAL A 354 13.67 14.09 -22.23
C VAL A 354 13.03 15.16 -21.34
N THR A 355 11.93 14.79 -20.69
CA THR A 355 11.12 15.72 -19.89
C THR A 355 11.15 15.46 -18.39
N THR A 356 11.64 14.29 -17.96
CA THR A 356 11.64 13.87 -16.55
C THR A 356 13.03 13.37 -16.11
N PRO A 357 13.36 13.47 -14.81
CA PRO A 357 14.62 12.93 -14.28
C PRO A 357 14.83 11.45 -14.62
N PRO A 358 13.84 10.53 -14.46
CA PRO A 358 14.07 9.13 -14.79
C PRO A 358 14.40 8.88 -16.27
N VAL A 359 13.79 9.64 -17.20
CA VAL A 359 14.11 9.53 -18.62
C VAL A 359 15.53 10.02 -18.89
N LEU A 360 15.94 11.13 -18.28
CA LEU A 360 17.32 11.63 -18.38
C LEU A 360 18.32 10.60 -17.85
N LEU A 361 18.06 10.02 -16.68
CA LEU A 361 18.92 9.00 -16.07
C LEU A 361 19.05 7.76 -16.95
N ALA A 362 17.96 7.31 -17.57
CA ALA A 362 17.98 6.17 -18.49
C ALA A 362 18.78 6.47 -19.77
N ARG A 363 18.55 7.63 -20.40
CA ARG A 363 19.24 8.06 -21.63
C ARG A 363 20.74 8.32 -21.42
N THR A 364 21.14 8.67 -20.20
CA THR A 364 22.54 8.95 -19.82
C THR A 364 23.18 7.83 -18.99
N ALA A 365 22.57 6.64 -18.97
CA ALA A 365 23.07 5.51 -18.18
C ALA A 365 24.43 5.00 -18.68
N THR A 366 24.67 5.06 -20.00
CA THR A 366 25.91 4.63 -20.66
C THR A 366 26.65 5.83 -21.25
N ALA A 367 27.96 5.68 -21.46
CA ALA A 367 28.79 6.71 -22.12
C ALA A 367 28.28 7.00 -23.54
N ASP A 368 27.91 5.94 -24.27
CA ASP A 368 27.33 6.05 -25.62
C ASP A 368 26.02 6.83 -25.61
N GLY A 369 25.06 6.46 -24.75
CA GLY A 369 23.77 7.17 -24.65
C GLY A 369 23.92 8.64 -24.26
N LEU A 370 24.90 8.96 -23.41
CA LEU A 370 25.24 10.34 -23.07
C LEU A 370 25.78 11.12 -24.29
N GLN A 371 26.64 10.52 -25.11
CA GLN A 371 27.14 11.15 -26.34
C GLN A 371 26.03 11.30 -27.39
N THR A 372 25.17 10.30 -27.55
CA THR A 372 23.99 10.40 -28.43
C THR A 372 23.10 11.56 -28.02
N LEU A 373 22.77 11.68 -26.73
CA LEU A 373 21.95 12.78 -26.24
C LEU A 373 22.65 14.14 -26.36
N ALA A 374 23.97 14.20 -26.18
CA ALA A 374 24.77 15.42 -26.39
C ALA A 374 24.65 15.91 -27.83
N HIS A 375 24.74 14.99 -28.79
CA HIS A 375 24.56 15.29 -30.21
C HIS A 375 23.13 15.73 -30.55
N GLU A 376 22.11 15.02 -30.06
CA GLU A 376 20.69 15.36 -30.31
C GLU A 376 20.28 16.73 -29.76
N THR A 377 20.80 17.10 -28.59
CA THR A 377 20.41 18.33 -27.88
C THR A 377 21.38 19.49 -28.11
N SER A 378 22.50 19.23 -28.78
CA SER A 378 23.65 20.14 -28.92
C SER A 378 24.13 20.70 -27.58
N LEU A 379 24.01 19.90 -26.50
CA LEU A 379 24.53 20.22 -25.17
C LEU A 379 25.90 19.59 -24.97
N SER A 380 26.77 20.22 -24.19
CA SER A 380 28.07 19.63 -23.89
C SER A 380 27.92 18.39 -23.00
N PRO A 381 28.78 17.36 -23.15
CA PRO A 381 28.80 16.21 -22.25
C PRO A 381 28.90 16.60 -20.77
N ALA A 382 29.70 17.62 -20.45
CA ALA A 382 29.83 18.15 -19.09
C ALA A 382 28.52 18.72 -18.54
N ALA A 383 27.74 19.43 -19.36
CA ALA A 383 26.43 19.94 -18.95
C ALA A 383 25.43 18.79 -18.69
N LEU A 384 25.44 17.74 -19.51
CA LEU A 384 24.60 16.56 -19.32
C LEU A 384 24.99 15.77 -18.07
N ILE A 385 26.29 15.66 -17.76
CA ILE A 385 26.77 15.03 -16.51
C ILE A 385 26.26 15.82 -15.29
N ALA A 386 26.36 17.14 -15.30
CA ALA A 386 25.86 17.97 -14.20
C ALA A 386 24.33 17.83 -14.01
N LEU A 387 23.57 17.78 -15.11
CA LEU A 387 22.12 17.55 -15.08
C LEU A 387 21.78 16.15 -14.58
N ARG A 388 22.56 15.14 -14.99
CA ARG A 388 22.42 13.76 -14.51
C ARG A 388 22.61 13.69 -13.00
N GLU A 389 23.63 14.34 -12.44
CA GLU A 389 23.86 14.35 -10.99
C GLU A 389 22.72 15.06 -10.22
N ALA A 390 22.21 16.18 -10.75
CA ALA A 390 21.02 16.83 -10.19
C ALA A 390 19.80 15.89 -10.24
N ALA A 391 19.57 15.21 -11.36
CA ALA A 391 18.48 14.25 -11.53
C ALA A 391 18.61 13.05 -10.59
N ARG A 392 19.84 12.56 -10.33
CA ARG A 392 20.09 11.49 -9.35
C ARG A 392 19.69 11.91 -7.94
N LEU A 393 19.96 13.16 -7.55
CA LEU A 393 19.57 13.67 -6.24
C LEU A 393 18.04 13.84 -6.13
N VAL A 394 17.38 14.31 -7.19
CA VAL A 394 15.92 14.42 -7.25
C VAL A 394 15.24 13.05 -7.15
N ASP A 395 15.75 12.03 -7.84
CA ASP A 395 15.19 10.67 -7.87
C ASP A 395 15.53 9.84 -6.61
N LEU A 396 16.45 10.33 -5.76
CA LEU A 396 16.95 9.63 -4.57
C LEU A 396 15.83 9.34 -3.55
N GLU A 397 15.34 8.10 -3.54
CA GLU A 397 14.20 7.68 -2.69
C GLU A 397 13.01 8.66 -2.78
N GLY A 398 12.74 9.15 -4.00
CA GLY A 398 11.64 10.06 -4.25
C GLY A 398 11.74 11.41 -3.52
N LEU A 399 12.97 11.92 -3.31
CA LEU A 399 13.22 13.24 -2.73
C LEU A 399 12.44 14.34 -3.46
N GLY A 400 12.41 14.32 -4.79
CA GLY A 400 11.56 15.19 -5.60
C GLY A 400 12.13 16.61 -5.81
N ALA A 401 11.51 17.36 -6.71
CA ALA A 401 12.02 18.66 -7.14
C ALA A 401 11.97 19.74 -6.04
N ASP A 402 10.87 19.81 -5.27
CA ASP A 402 10.71 20.83 -4.20
C ASP A 402 11.83 20.73 -3.15
N HIS A 403 12.11 19.52 -2.69
CA HIS A 403 13.16 19.26 -1.72
C HIS A 403 14.56 19.46 -2.31
N TYR A 404 14.77 19.09 -3.57
CA TYR A 404 16.02 19.39 -4.30
C TYR A 404 16.27 20.89 -4.39
N ASN A 405 15.25 21.67 -4.73
CA ASN A 405 15.35 23.13 -4.85
C ASN A 405 15.69 23.78 -3.49
N ALA A 406 15.09 23.29 -2.41
CA ALA A 406 15.41 23.73 -1.04
C ALA A 406 16.83 23.31 -0.60
N LEU A 407 17.32 22.14 -0.99
CA LEU A 407 18.70 21.72 -0.72
C LEU A 407 19.72 22.55 -1.52
N ARG A 408 19.39 22.84 -2.78
CA ARG A 408 20.22 23.65 -3.68
C ARG A 408 20.45 25.05 -3.11
N SER A 409 19.45 25.69 -2.51
CA SER A 409 19.62 27.00 -1.86
C SER A 409 20.52 26.95 -0.62
N LEU A 410 20.68 25.78 -0.01
CA LEU A 410 21.61 25.53 1.09
C LEU A 410 23.02 25.14 0.63
N GLY A 411 23.27 25.12 -0.68
CA GLY A 411 24.54 24.71 -1.28
C GLY A 411 24.73 23.20 -1.41
N ILE A 412 23.67 22.41 -1.19
CA ILE A 412 23.69 20.94 -1.32
C ILE A 412 23.17 20.60 -2.72
N THR A 413 24.07 20.23 -3.64
CA THR A 413 23.72 20.07 -5.06
C THR A 413 23.90 18.66 -5.60
N GLY A 414 24.66 17.83 -4.89
CA GLY A 414 24.90 16.43 -5.24
C GLY A 414 24.59 15.46 -4.11
N ILE A 415 24.61 14.16 -4.46
CA ILE A 415 24.42 13.06 -3.51
C ILE A 415 25.51 13.07 -2.43
N GLU A 416 26.76 13.31 -2.80
CA GLU A 416 27.87 13.34 -1.84
C GLU A 416 27.72 14.46 -0.80
N ASP A 417 27.27 15.64 -1.23
CA ASP A 417 27.03 16.78 -0.34
C ASP A 417 25.99 16.42 0.72
N LEU A 418 24.90 15.76 0.29
CA LEU A 418 23.84 15.30 1.18
C LEU A 418 24.31 14.18 2.11
N ALA A 419 25.13 13.24 1.61
CA ALA A 419 25.66 12.13 2.39
C ALA A 419 26.51 12.57 3.59
N ARG A 420 27.23 13.71 3.45
CA ARG A 420 28.06 14.31 4.49
C ARG A 420 27.28 15.06 5.57
N GLN A 421 25.98 15.32 5.37
CA GLN A 421 25.18 16.08 6.34
C GLN A 421 24.85 15.26 7.58
N ASP A 422 24.63 15.96 8.69
CA ASP A 422 24.04 15.42 9.92
C ASP A 422 22.54 15.79 10.00
N PRO A 423 21.60 14.82 10.00
CA PRO A 423 20.17 15.09 9.92
C PRO A 423 19.62 16.09 10.96
N PRO A 424 19.94 16.02 12.26
CA PRO A 424 19.44 16.99 13.25
C PRO A 424 19.96 18.41 13.01
N VAL A 425 21.15 18.57 12.45
CA VAL A 425 21.76 19.88 12.13
C VAL A 425 21.19 20.44 10.84
N LEU A 426 20.94 19.59 9.83
CA LEU A 426 20.39 20.00 8.54
C LEU A 426 18.91 20.39 8.63
N LEU A 427 18.13 19.67 9.45
CA LEU A 427 16.68 19.81 9.53
C LEU A 427 16.17 21.26 9.66
N PRO A 428 16.60 22.07 10.64
CA PRO A 428 16.06 23.42 10.81
C PRO A 428 16.35 24.32 9.60
N ARG A 429 17.53 24.15 8.96
CA ARG A 429 17.90 24.90 7.74
C ARG A 429 17.06 24.46 6.54
N TRP A 430 16.80 23.17 6.40
CA TRP A 430 15.97 22.62 5.33
C TRP A 430 14.51 23.04 5.47
N GLN A 431 13.94 22.98 6.69
CA GLN A 431 12.58 23.42 6.96
C GLN A 431 12.37 24.91 6.66
N ALA A 432 13.37 25.75 6.93
CA ALA A 432 13.30 27.18 6.61
C ALA A 432 13.18 27.47 5.10
N MET A 433 13.67 26.55 4.24
CA MET A 433 13.65 26.68 2.78
C MET A 433 12.49 25.92 2.12
N ALA A 434 11.98 24.85 2.75
CA ALA A 434 10.96 23.98 2.19
C ALA A 434 9.54 24.55 2.42
N LEU A 435 9.13 25.47 1.55
CA LEU A 435 7.94 26.30 1.73
C LEU A 435 6.59 25.55 1.77
N ARG A 436 6.45 24.46 1.02
CA ARG A 436 5.16 23.74 0.88
C ARG A 436 5.05 22.54 1.81
N ARG A 437 6.10 21.73 1.85
CA ARG A 437 6.14 20.42 2.52
C ARG A 437 7.46 20.30 3.27
N PRO A 438 7.57 20.93 4.46
CA PRO A 438 8.80 20.86 5.23
C PRO A 438 9.03 19.42 5.71
N PRO A 439 10.25 18.87 5.53
CA PRO A 439 10.51 17.50 5.95
C PRO A 439 10.62 17.41 7.48
N ASN A 440 10.40 16.22 8.01
CA ASN A 440 10.67 15.88 9.40
C ASN A 440 12.02 15.17 9.56
N LEU A 441 12.46 14.96 10.80
CA LEU A 441 13.76 14.36 11.09
C LEU A 441 13.91 12.95 10.48
N ALA A 442 12.86 12.14 10.50
CA ALA A 442 12.90 10.77 9.98
C ALA A 442 13.07 10.77 8.45
N GLN A 443 12.41 11.68 7.74
CA GLN A 443 12.56 11.87 6.29
C GLN A 443 13.97 12.35 5.92
N VAL A 444 14.48 13.37 6.61
CA VAL A 444 15.87 13.85 6.39
C VAL A 444 16.87 12.73 6.65
N THR A 445 16.67 11.96 7.73
CA THR A 445 17.53 10.81 8.06
C THR A 445 17.47 9.74 6.97
N LEU A 446 16.28 9.47 6.42
CA LEU A 446 16.08 8.52 5.33
C LEU A 446 16.88 8.95 4.08
N TRP A 447 16.74 10.19 3.63
CA TRP A 447 17.42 10.67 2.43
C TRP A 447 18.93 10.80 2.60
N VAL A 448 19.43 11.28 3.75
CA VAL A 448 20.87 11.33 4.04
C VAL A 448 21.47 9.92 4.01
N ARG A 449 20.77 8.91 4.56
CA ARG A 449 21.24 7.52 4.51
C ARG A 449 21.20 6.94 3.10
N ALA A 450 20.16 7.24 2.33
CA ALA A 450 20.10 6.85 0.93
C ALA A 450 21.29 7.43 0.14
N ALA A 451 21.64 8.69 0.41
CA ALA A 451 22.79 9.33 -0.19
C ALA A 451 24.12 8.66 0.19
N ARG A 452 24.30 8.28 1.47
CA ARG A 452 25.48 7.52 1.93
C ARG A 452 25.60 6.18 1.21
N ARG A 453 24.52 5.38 1.17
CA ARG A 453 24.50 4.09 0.44
C ARG A 453 24.85 4.24 -1.05
N ALA A 454 24.32 5.29 -1.69
CA ALA A 454 24.59 5.57 -3.10
C ALA A 454 26.05 5.96 -3.35
N THR A 455 26.68 6.67 -2.40
CA THR A 455 28.09 7.07 -2.46
C THR A 455 28.99 5.84 -2.30
N ASP A 456 28.74 4.99 -1.30
CA ASP A 456 29.51 3.78 -1.03
C ASP A 456 29.47 2.82 -2.25
N SER A 457 28.28 2.65 -2.84
CA SER A 457 28.10 1.82 -4.05
C SER A 457 28.84 2.37 -5.27
N GLY A 458 28.95 3.69 -5.39
CA GLY A 458 29.71 4.35 -6.44
C GLY A 458 31.21 4.11 -6.31
N GLN A 459 31.75 4.23 -5.10
CA GLN A 459 33.16 4.00 -4.81
C GLN A 459 33.57 2.55 -5.10
N ILE A 460 32.74 1.57 -4.75
CA ILE A 460 33.00 0.15 -5.04
C ILE A 460 33.03 -0.10 -6.56
N ARG A 461 32.14 0.53 -7.34
CA ARG A 461 32.14 0.40 -8.81
C ARG A 461 33.37 1.03 -9.46
N GLU A 462 33.82 2.19 -8.96
CA GLU A 462 35.05 2.83 -9.44
C GLU A 462 36.32 2.05 -9.09
N GLN A 463 36.37 1.41 -7.92
CA GLN A 463 37.48 0.54 -7.56
C GLN A 463 37.51 -0.72 -8.44
N ALA A 464 36.36 -1.33 -8.73
CA ALA A 464 36.25 -2.49 -9.60
C ALA A 464 36.62 -2.19 -11.06
N SER A 465 36.30 -0.99 -11.57
CA SER A 465 36.67 -0.59 -12.94
C SER A 465 38.16 -0.28 -13.08
N ARG A 466 38.82 0.24 -12.04
CA ARG A 466 40.28 0.47 -12.05
C ARG A 466 41.09 -0.83 -12.08
N VAL A 467 40.64 -1.85 -11.34
CA VAL A 467 41.29 -3.19 -11.31
C VAL A 467 41.11 -3.98 -12.61
N THR A 468 40.12 -3.64 -13.44
CA THR A 468 39.89 -4.29 -14.75
C THR A 468 40.52 -3.54 -15.92
N SER A 469 41.04 -2.33 -15.68
CA SER A 469 41.78 -1.52 -16.66
C SER A 469 43.30 -1.57 -16.51
N GLU A 470 43.80 -2.25 -15.46
CA GLU A 470 45.19 -2.68 -15.31
C GLU A 470 45.33 -4.13 -15.79
#